data_AF-A0A542ZQL3-F1
#
_entry.id   AF-A0A542ZQL3-F1
#
_cell.length_a   1.000
_cell.length_b   1.000
_cell.length_c   1.000
_cell.angle_alpha   90.00
_cell.angle_beta   90.00
_cell.angle_gamma   90.00
#
_symmetry.space_group_name_H-M   'P 1'
#
loop_
_entity.id
_entity.type
_entity.pdbx_description
1 polymer ?
#
loop_
_entity_poly.entity_id
_entity_poly.type
_entity_poly.pdbx_seq_one_letter_code
_entity_poly.pdbx_strand_id
1 'polypeptide(L)'
;MPKTTVFKGVGGFIVKHCGDYFRIPKSFVGNLDEAADVAKKLAKTPDMDTFIRKNFKTGKLRSHYLGKNPTKLGDTGQGIFRRMLNDGELYSKSGRTLKPEKFMDADGTIRRIGDADLKKIYIKDAAGNHHDLTKATMGHYPVDAVDYWTTTGYKSPPDANKAWMHDPDNYFFEYGPDNWSNGGKQRNVYTNADPVPPWSADVPGT
;
A
#
# COMPACT_ATOMS: atom_id res chain seq x y z
N MET A 1 -4.63 30.71 -0.06
CA MET A 1 -3.77 30.60 1.14
C MET A 1 -3.40 29.13 1.33
N PRO A 2 -2.11 28.76 1.30
CA PRO A 2 -1.73 27.39 1.60
C PRO A 2 -2.13 27.08 3.05
N LYS A 3 -3.02 26.10 3.25
CA LYS A 3 -3.45 25.66 4.59
C LYS A 3 -2.36 24.79 5.21
N THR A 4 -1.29 25.44 5.69
CA THR A 4 -0.23 24.76 6.45
C THR A 4 -0.77 24.39 7.83
N THR A 5 -0.86 23.11 8.15
CA THR A 5 -1.32 22.62 9.45
C THR A 5 -0.23 21.75 10.08
N VAL A 6 -0.02 21.85 11.40
CA VAL A 6 0.99 21.08 12.11
C VAL A 6 0.36 20.13 13.11
N PHE A 7 0.84 18.89 13.14
CA PHE A 7 0.41 17.82 14.03
C PHE A 7 1.59 17.34 14.88
N LYS A 8 1.33 16.97 16.14
CA LYS A 8 2.29 16.31 17.04
C LYS A 8 2.04 14.80 16.98
N GLY A 9 3.06 14.03 16.64
CA GLY A 9 3.03 12.57 16.57
C GLY A 9 4.14 11.92 17.39
N VAL A 10 4.13 10.58 17.50
CA VAL A 10 5.08 9.79 18.30
C VAL A 10 6.54 10.04 17.93
N GLY A 11 6.82 10.45 16.68
CA GLY A 11 8.16 10.70 16.16
C GLY A 11 8.57 12.17 16.02
N GLY A 12 7.79 13.12 16.55
CA GLY A 12 8.01 14.56 16.37
C GLY A 12 6.80 15.26 15.75
N PHE A 13 7.02 16.13 14.76
CA PHE A 13 5.95 16.90 14.14
C PHE A 13 5.78 16.58 12.66
N ILE A 14 4.56 16.79 12.18
CA ILE A 14 4.13 16.57 10.81
C ILE A 14 3.50 17.86 10.32
N VAL A 15 3.85 18.31 9.12
CA VAL A 15 3.20 19.44 8.46
C VAL A 15 2.39 18.96 7.26
N LYS A 16 1.11 19.34 7.18
CA LYS A 16 0.30 19.26 5.96
C LYS A 16 0.44 20.58 5.22
N HIS A 17 0.99 20.57 4.01
CA HIS A 17 1.16 21.74 3.16
C HIS A 17 0.73 21.42 1.74
N CYS A 18 -0.19 22.21 1.18
CA CYS A 18 -0.70 22.02 -0.19
C CYS A 18 -1.25 20.61 -0.49
N GLY A 19 -1.74 19.90 0.53
CA GLY A 19 -2.30 18.54 0.40
C GLY A 19 -1.30 17.42 0.71
N ASP A 20 -0.01 17.74 0.75
CA ASP A 20 1.06 16.80 1.05
C ASP A 20 1.47 16.87 2.52
N TYR A 21 1.97 15.75 3.03
CA TYR A 21 2.43 15.63 4.41
C TYR A 21 3.94 15.45 4.48
N PHE A 22 4.58 16.18 5.39
CA PHE A 22 6.04 16.17 5.55
C PHE A 22 6.42 16.02 7.02
N ARG A 23 7.37 15.15 7.30
CA ARG A 23 7.96 15.05 8.64
C ARG A 23 8.91 16.21 8.88
N ILE A 24 8.68 16.94 9.97
CA ILE A 24 9.52 18.07 10.35
C ILE A 24 10.83 17.54 10.97
N PRO A 25 12.01 17.89 10.43
CA PRO A 25 13.29 17.43 10.97
C PRO A 25 13.48 17.88 12.42
N LYS A 26 14.00 16.99 13.29
CA LYS A 26 14.30 17.33 14.70
C LYS A 26 15.20 18.57 14.81
N SER A 27 16.16 18.70 13.91
CA SER A 27 17.06 19.87 13.81
C SER A 27 16.32 21.19 13.53
N PHE A 28 15.21 21.15 12.81
CA PHE A 28 14.38 22.34 12.58
C PHE A 28 13.57 22.69 13.83
N VAL A 29 13.01 21.70 14.52
CA VAL A 29 12.17 21.97 15.69
C VAL A 29 12.99 22.38 16.92
N GLY A 30 14.21 21.86 17.07
CA GLY A 30 15.04 22.11 18.25
C GLY A 30 14.40 21.51 19.50
N ASN A 31 14.12 22.34 20.49
CA ASN A 31 13.50 21.96 21.78
C ASN A 31 12.00 22.27 21.83
N LEU A 32 11.35 22.53 20.69
CA LEU A 32 9.92 22.78 20.66
C LEU A 32 9.16 21.47 20.84
N ASP A 33 8.22 21.46 21.80
CA ASP A 33 7.38 20.31 22.11
C ASP A 33 5.90 20.52 21.77
N GLU A 34 5.48 21.73 21.40
CA GLU A 34 4.08 22.03 21.10
C GLU A 34 3.83 22.36 19.63
N ALA A 35 2.81 21.72 19.04
CA ALA A 35 2.52 21.83 17.60
C ALA A 35 2.23 23.28 17.18
N ALA A 36 1.61 24.06 18.06
CA ALA A 36 1.34 25.48 17.84
C ALA A 36 2.63 26.30 17.70
N ASP A 37 3.67 26.00 18.47
CA ASP A 37 4.93 26.74 18.41
C ASP A 37 5.74 26.36 17.17
N VAL A 38 5.65 25.11 16.75
CA VAL A 38 6.20 24.66 15.47
C VAL A 38 5.47 25.33 14.30
N ALA A 39 4.14 25.46 14.37
CA ALA A 39 3.35 26.17 13.36
C ALA A 39 3.74 27.66 13.28
N LYS A 40 3.94 28.34 14.41
CA LYS A 40 4.45 29.72 14.44
C LYS A 40 5.84 29.82 13.83
N LYS A 41 6.73 28.85 14.09
CA LYS A 41 8.08 28.82 13.52
C LYS A 41 8.04 28.66 12.00
N LEU A 42 7.20 27.76 11.51
CA LEU A 42 6.98 27.58 10.08
C LEU A 42 6.40 28.85 9.44
N ALA A 43 5.38 29.46 10.03
CA ALA A 43 4.75 30.68 9.48
C ALA A 43 5.72 31.85 9.29
N LYS A 44 6.84 31.87 10.01
CA LYS A 44 7.92 32.87 9.89
C LYS A 44 8.95 32.52 8.81
N THR A 45 8.89 31.32 8.23
CA THR A 45 9.80 30.89 7.18
C THR A 45 9.39 31.54 5.85
N PRO A 46 10.26 32.37 5.25
CA PRO A 46 10.03 32.92 3.92
C PRO A 46 10.03 31.79 2.89
N ASP A 47 9.09 31.84 1.94
CA ASP A 47 8.95 30.84 0.86
C ASP A 47 8.85 29.39 1.41
N MET A 48 7.70 29.10 2.01
CA MET A 48 7.39 27.79 2.59
C MET A 48 7.55 26.64 1.59
N ASP A 49 7.13 26.85 0.35
CA ASP A 49 7.19 25.83 -0.70
C ASP A 49 8.65 25.42 -0.97
N THR A 50 9.54 26.39 -1.17
CA THR A 50 10.97 26.14 -1.37
C THR A 50 11.61 25.55 -0.13
N PHE A 51 11.25 26.04 1.06
CA PHE A 51 11.76 25.54 2.33
C PHE A 51 11.40 24.06 2.54
N ILE A 52 10.13 23.71 2.27
CA ILE A 52 9.64 22.33 2.37
C ILE A 52 10.39 21.42 1.41
N ARG A 53 10.45 21.78 0.12
CA ARG A 53 11.13 20.98 -0.91
C ARG A 53 12.62 20.76 -0.64
N LYS A 54 13.29 21.75 -0.03
CA LYS A 54 14.74 21.71 0.22
C LYS A 54 15.11 20.94 1.50
N ASN A 55 14.30 21.05 2.55
CA ASN A 55 14.68 20.57 3.89
C ASN A 55 13.90 19.33 4.34
N PHE A 56 12.74 19.09 3.74
CA PHE A 56 11.88 17.98 4.08
C PHE A 56 12.07 16.98 2.97
N LYS A 57 12.65 15.83 3.32
CA LYS A 57 12.62 14.71 2.40
C LYS A 57 11.15 14.40 2.17
N THR A 58 10.72 14.36 0.91
CA THR A 58 9.62 13.49 0.48
C THR A 58 10.09 12.08 0.76
N GLY A 59 10.08 11.72 2.04
CA GLY A 59 10.40 10.37 2.46
C GLY A 59 9.43 9.46 1.75
N LYS A 60 9.88 8.25 1.45
CA LYS A 60 9.03 7.13 1.07
C LYS A 60 8.10 6.81 2.24
N LEU A 61 7.21 7.73 2.65
CA LEU A 61 6.27 7.59 3.75
C LEU A 61 5.44 6.33 3.52
N ARG A 62 5.03 6.12 2.26
CA ARG A 62 4.48 4.83 1.81
C ARG A 62 5.34 3.63 2.25
N SER A 63 6.64 3.61 1.97
CA SER A 63 7.51 2.49 2.37
C SER A 63 7.72 2.39 3.88
N HIS A 64 7.63 3.48 4.63
CA HIS A 64 7.70 3.43 6.09
C HIS A 64 6.43 2.84 6.70
N TYR A 65 5.26 3.25 6.20
CA TYR A 65 3.95 2.87 6.74
C TYR A 65 3.41 1.57 6.16
N LEU A 66 3.50 1.38 4.85
CA LEU A 66 2.94 0.25 4.13
C LEU A 66 4.00 -0.80 3.77
N GLY A 67 5.28 -0.47 3.88
CA GLY A 67 6.36 -1.36 3.45
C GLY A 67 6.51 -1.43 1.93
N LYS A 68 7.21 -2.46 1.47
CA LYS A 68 7.37 -2.74 0.05
C LYS A 68 6.11 -3.44 -0.45
N ASN A 69 5.60 -3.06 -1.62
CA ASN A 69 4.51 -3.82 -2.23
C ASN A 69 4.93 -5.29 -2.36
N PRO A 70 4.02 -6.24 -2.09
CA PRO A 70 4.31 -7.66 -2.28
C PRO A 70 4.68 -7.95 -3.75
N THR A 71 5.12 -9.16 -4.03
CA THR A 71 5.36 -9.63 -5.40
C THR A 71 4.77 -11.03 -5.55
N LYS A 72 4.41 -11.40 -6.79
CA LYS A 72 3.81 -12.71 -7.10
C LYS A 72 4.66 -13.90 -6.63
N LEU A 73 5.98 -13.75 -6.63
CA LEU A 73 6.92 -14.81 -6.23
C LEU A 73 7.39 -14.70 -4.77
N GLY A 74 7.14 -13.56 -4.11
CA GLY A 74 7.39 -13.35 -2.69
C GLY A 74 6.36 -14.07 -1.81
N ASP A 75 6.56 -14.06 -0.49
CA ASP A 75 5.79 -14.91 0.41
C ASP A 75 4.27 -14.62 0.39
N THR A 76 3.88 -13.34 0.37
CA THR A 76 2.48 -12.95 0.17
C THR A 76 1.94 -13.50 -1.16
N GLY A 77 2.69 -13.39 -2.26
CA GLY A 77 2.30 -13.94 -3.57
C GLY A 77 2.14 -15.46 -3.56
N GLN A 78 3.02 -16.18 -2.85
CA GLN A 78 2.89 -17.62 -2.68
C GLN A 78 1.66 -17.98 -1.83
N GLY A 79 1.33 -17.16 -0.81
CA GLY A 79 0.09 -17.30 -0.04
C GLY A 79 -1.16 -17.15 -0.91
N ILE A 80 -1.22 -16.08 -1.71
CA ILE A 80 -2.31 -15.83 -2.67
C ILE A 80 -2.45 -17.02 -3.63
N PHE A 81 -1.33 -17.48 -4.20
CA PHE A 81 -1.34 -18.62 -5.11
C PHE A 81 -1.95 -19.87 -4.47
N ARG A 82 -1.51 -20.25 -3.26
CA ARG A 82 -2.02 -21.44 -2.57
C ARG A 82 -3.51 -21.33 -2.28
N ARG A 83 -3.96 -20.17 -1.80
CA ARG A 83 -5.37 -19.92 -1.50
C ARG A 83 -6.21 -20.03 -2.77
N MET A 84 -5.91 -19.23 -3.80
CA MET A 84 -6.65 -19.24 -5.07
C MET A 84 -6.63 -20.61 -5.78
N LEU A 85 -5.54 -21.38 -5.63
CA LEU A 85 -5.47 -22.74 -6.16
C LEU A 85 -6.47 -23.67 -5.44
N ASN A 86 -6.55 -23.59 -4.11
CA ASN A 86 -7.49 -24.36 -3.31
C ASN A 86 -8.94 -23.95 -3.56
N ASP A 87 -9.18 -22.66 -3.78
CA ASP A 87 -10.51 -22.09 -4.08
C ASP A 87 -10.97 -22.40 -5.53
N GLY A 88 -10.07 -22.93 -6.38
CA GLY A 88 -10.38 -23.29 -7.76
C GLY A 88 -10.45 -22.09 -8.72
N GLU A 89 -9.80 -20.99 -8.35
CA GLU A 89 -9.80 -19.71 -9.08
C GLU A 89 -8.66 -19.59 -10.10
N LEU A 90 -7.77 -20.58 -10.17
CA LEU A 90 -6.66 -20.62 -11.12
C LEU A 90 -6.91 -21.65 -12.21
N TYR A 91 -6.47 -21.34 -13.43
CA TYR A 91 -6.80 -22.10 -14.63
C TYR A 91 -5.57 -22.50 -15.44
N SER A 92 -5.71 -23.55 -16.25
CA SER A 92 -4.78 -23.87 -17.32
C SER A 92 -5.01 -22.97 -18.55
N LYS A 93 -4.10 -23.04 -19.53
CA LYS A 93 -4.28 -22.39 -20.84
C LYS A 93 -5.59 -22.77 -21.55
N SER A 94 -6.12 -23.97 -21.28
CA SER A 94 -7.40 -24.44 -21.84
C SER A 94 -8.63 -24.03 -21.02
N GLY A 95 -8.47 -23.21 -19.98
CA GLY A 95 -9.55 -22.73 -19.12
C GLY A 95 -10.06 -23.75 -18.10
N ARG A 96 -9.35 -24.88 -17.91
CA ARG A 96 -9.70 -25.86 -16.87
C ARG A 96 -9.12 -25.41 -15.54
N THR A 97 -9.92 -25.50 -14.47
CA THR A 97 -9.46 -25.25 -13.11
C THR A 97 -8.25 -26.13 -12.77
N LEU A 98 -7.21 -25.50 -12.23
CA LEU A 98 -6.02 -26.18 -11.73
C LEU A 98 -6.34 -26.91 -10.43
N LYS A 99 -5.54 -27.93 -10.17
CA LYS A 99 -5.75 -28.87 -9.07
C LYS A 99 -4.50 -28.84 -8.18
N PRO A 100 -4.64 -28.67 -6.84
CA PRO A 100 -3.52 -28.56 -5.91
C PRO A 100 -2.47 -29.66 -6.08
N GLU A 101 -2.90 -30.88 -6.40
CA GLU A 101 -2.08 -32.08 -6.53
C GLU A 101 -0.99 -31.93 -7.61
N LYS A 102 -1.20 -31.07 -8.61
CA LYS A 102 -0.20 -30.79 -9.65
C LYS A 102 0.96 -29.93 -9.17
N PHE A 103 0.80 -29.31 -8.01
CA PHE A 103 1.76 -28.41 -7.40
C PHE A 103 2.23 -28.92 -6.03
N MET A 104 1.92 -30.17 -5.67
CA MET A 104 2.42 -30.74 -4.43
C MET A 104 3.86 -31.22 -4.60
N ASP A 105 4.69 -30.94 -3.59
CA ASP A 105 5.99 -31.58 -3.40
C ASP A 105 5.81 -32.97 -2.78
N ALA A 106 6.91 -33.72 -2.65
CA ALA A 106 6.90 -35.09 -2.14
C ALA A 106 6.39 -35.23 -0.69
N ASP A 107 6.41 -34.13 0.07
CA ASP A 107 5.89 -34.06 1.45
C ASP A 107 4.37 -33.75 1.52
N GLY A 108 3.71 -33.61 0.37
CA GLY A 108 2.29 -33.29 0.27
C GLY A 108 1.95 -31.80 0.44
N THR A 109 2.95 -30.92 0.53
CA THR A 109 2.73 -29.47 0.60
C THR A 109 2.72 -28.84 -0.79
N ILE A 110 1.94 -27.76 -0.98
CA ILE A 110 1.96 -27.03 -2.25
C ILE A 110 3.28 -26.27 -2.38
N ARG A 111 4.07 -26.67 -3.38
CA ARG A 111 5.36 -26.10 -3.74
C ARG A 111 5.26 -24.61 -4.06
N ARG A 112 6.39 -23.91 -3.94
CA ARG A 112 6.50 -22.53 -4.41
C ARG A 112 6.47 -22.48 -5.94
N ILE A 113 5.76 -21.50 -6.48
CA ILE A 113 5.79 -21.19 -7.91
C ILE A 113 7.00 -20.31 -8.24
N GLY A 114 7.55 -20.49 -9.44
CA GLY A 114 8.62 -19.68 -10.01
C GLY A 114 8.24 -19.03 -11.33
N ASP A 115 9.17 -18.32 -11.96
CA ASP A 115 8.94 -17.61 -13.23
C ASP A 115 8.39 -18.51 -14.35
N ALA A 116 8.83 -19.76 -14.41
CA ALA A 116 8.37 -20.73 -15.40
C ALA A 116 6.88 -21.09 -15.23
N ASP A 117 6.35 -21.00 -14.01
CA ASP A 117 4.94 -21.28 -13.71
C ASP A 117 4.03 -20.10 -14.08
N LEU A 118 4.54 -18.86 -14.01
CA LEU A 118 3.74 -17.66 -14.29
C LEU A 118 3.11 -17.67 -15.69
N LYS A 119 3.75 -18.32 -16.68
CA LYS A 119 3.23 -18.44 -18.06
C LYS A 119 2.29 -19.64 -18.27
N LYS A 120 2.10 -20.46 -17.23
CA LYS A 120 1.32 -21.71 -17.27
C LYS A 120 0.06 -21.66 -16.43
N ILE A 121 0.01 -20.75 -15.47
CA ILE A 121 -1.13 -20.49 -14.60
C ILE A 121 -1.89 -19.28 -15.14
N TYR A 122 -3.21 -19.41 -15.26
CA TYR A 122 -4.08 -18.40 -15.84
C TYR A 122 -5.12 -17.93 -14.83
N ILE A 123 -5.50 -16.67 -14.93
CA ILE A 123 -6.63 -16.04 -14.22
C ILE A 123 -7.65 -15.54 -15.25
N LYS A 124 -8.87 -15.25 -14.80
CA LYS A 124 -9.89 -14.63 -15.65
C LYS A 124 -9.89 -13.12 -15.46
N ASP A 125 -10.09 -12.38 -16.55
CA ASP A 125 -10.49 -10.98 -16.50
C ASP A 125 -12.00 -10.84 -16.18
N ALA A 126 -12.46 -9.61 -16.02
CA ALA A 126 -13.86 -9.29 -15.74
C ALA A 126 -14.85 -9.75 -16.85
N ALA A 127 -14.37 -9.94 -18.08
CA ALA A 127 -15.14 -10.47 -19.20
C ALA A 127 -15.08 -12.00 -19.31
N GLY A 128 -14.30 -12.66 -18.45
CA GLY A 128 -14.12 -14.12 -18.42
C GLY A 128 -13.02 -14.66 -19.34
N ASN A 129 -12.23 -13.80 -20.00
CA ASN A 129 -11.10 -14.25 -20.81
C ASN A 129 -9.92 -14.65 -19.92
N HIS A 130 -9.14 -15.62 -20.38
CA HIS A 130 -8.03 -16.17 -19.60
C HIS A 130 -6.71 -15.49 -19.96
N HIS A 131 -5.97 -15.07 -18.93
CA HIS A 131 -4.66 -14.44 -19.06
C HIS A 131 -3.65 -15.12 -18.15
N ASP A 132 -2.43 -15.33 -18.63
CA ASP A 132 -1.39 -15.92 -17.79
C ASP A 132 -0.96 -14.97 -16.66
N LEU A 133 -0.45 -15.51 -15.55
CA LEU A 133 -0.10 -14.74 -14.36
C LEU A 133 0.98 -13.67 -14.59
N THR A 134 1.72 -13.68 -15.72
CA THR A 134 2.62 -12.55 -16.02
C THR A 134 1.85 -11.25 -16.30
N LYS A 135 0.58 -11.37 -16.72
CA LYS A 135 -0.35 -10.25 -16.93
C LYS A 135 -1.11 -9.86 -15.65
N ALA A 136 -0.98 -10.66 -14.60
CA ALA A 136 -1.63 -10.40 -13.33
C ALA A 136 -0.84 -9.37 -12.50
N THR A 137 -1.59 -8.58 -11.75
CA THR A 137 -1.15 -7.76 -10.63
C THR A 137 -1.70 -8.37 -9.34
N MET A 138 -1.36 -7.82 -8.17
CA MET A 138 -2.02 -8.21 -6.93
C MET A 138 -3.07 -7.15 -6.63
N GLY A 139 -4.31 -7.46 -6.99
CA GLY A 139 -5.47 -6.65 -6.61
C GLY A 139 -5.72 -6.80 -5.12
N HIS A 140 -6.17 -5.75 -4.45
CA HIS A 140 -6.58 -5.85 -3.05
C HIS A 140 -8.01 -6.38 -2.98
N TYR A 141 -8.25 -7.30 -2.04
CA TYR A 141 -9.54 -7.91 -1.79
C TYR A 141 -9.59 -8.39 -0.34
N PRO A 142 -10.71 -8.28 0.39
CA PRO A 142 -12.00 -7.71 -0.05
C PRO A 142 -12.06 -6.18 0.05
N VAL A 143 -11.05 -5.53 0.63
CA VAL A 143 -11.01 -4.08 0.85
C VAL A 143 -9.89 -3.47 0.00
N ASP A 144 -10.20 -2.44 -0.80
CA ASP A 144 -9.19 -1.70 -1.55
C ASP A 144 -8.16 -1.05 -0.61
N ALA A 145 -6.90 -0.93 -1.06
CA ALA A 145 -5.83 -0.35 -0.25
C ALA A 145 -6.11 1.07 0.23
N VAL A 146 -6.70 1.90 -0.62
CA VAL A 146 -7.02 3.29 -0.31
C VAL A 146 -8.24 3.37 0.60
N ASP A 147 -9.21 2.46 0.45
CA ASP A 147 -10.34 2.35 1.38
C ASP A 147 -9.88 1.91 2.77
N TYR A 148 -9.05 0.86 2.83
CA TYR A 148 -8.41 0.43 4.08
C TYR A 148 -7.64 1.60 4.69
N TRP A 149 -6.83 2.30 3.90
CA TRP A 149 -6.05 3.43 4.39
C TRP A 149 -6.93 4.53 4.97
N THR A 150 -7.97 4.96 4.25
CA THR A 150 -8.83 6.09 4.62
C THR A 150 -9.79 5.79 5.75
N THR A 151 -10.07 4.52 6.04
CA THR A 151 -10.96 4.10 7.13
C THR A 151 -10.20 3.67 8.38
N THR A 152 -9.09 2.95 8.20
CA THR A 152 -8.41 2.16 9.24
C THR A 152 -6.90 2.42 9.28
N GLY A 153 -6.21 2.33 8.14
CA GLY A 153 -4.76 2.32 8.08
C GLY A 153 -4.11 3.61 8.60
N TYR A 154 -4.70 4.77 8.34
CA TYR A 154 -4.19 6.05 8.82
C TYR A 154 -4.24 6.25 10.35
N LYS A 155 -5.02 5.42 11.06
CA LYS A 155 -5.10 5.40 12.52
C LYS A 155 -4.20 4.31 13.13
N SER A 156 -3.53 3.53 12.30
CA SER A 156 -2.81 2.33 12.71
C SER A 156 -1.29 2.56 12.69
N PRO A 157 -0.54 1.91 13.59
CA PRO A 157 0.92 2.01 13.57
C PRO A 157 1.51 1.36 12.30
N PRO A 158 2.71 1.78 11.86
CA PRO A 158 3.36 1.24 10.66
C PRO A 158 3.42 -0.29 10.60
N ASP A 159 3.71 -0.95 11.73
CA ASP A 159 3.88 -2.40 11.72
C ASP A 159 2.56 -3.15 11.53
N ALA A 160 1.44 -2.61 12.02
CA ALA A 160 0.11 -3.14 11.74
C ALA A 160 -0.24 -2.98 10.25
N ASN A 161 0.07 -1.83 9.65
CA ASN A 161 -0.15 -1.59 8.23
C ASN A 161 0.72 -2.47 7.33
N LYS A 162 1.99 -2.70 7.69
CA LYS A 162 2.86 -3.64 6.98
C LYS A 162 2.35 -5.07 7.10
N ALA A 163 1.87 -5.48 8.28
CA ALA A 163 1.28 -6.80 8.45
C ALA A 163 0.07 -6.98 7.54
N TRP A 164 -0.83 -5.99 7.48
CA TRP A 164 -1.98 -5.99 6.56
C TRP A 164 -1.55 -6.07 5.08
N MET A 165 -0.56 -5.27 4.67
CA MET A 165 -0.01 -5.25 3.30
C MET A 165 0.73 -6.55 2.90
N HIS A 166 1.12 -7.38 3.85
CA HIS A 166 1.83 -8.64 3.59
C HIS A 166 0.99 -9.89 3.86
N ASP A 167 -0.24 -9.71 4.33
CA ASP A 167 -1.20 -10.77 4.52
C ASP A 167 -1.83 -11.15 3.15
N PRO A 168 -1.66 -12.40 2.68
CA PRO A 168 -2.20 -12.83 1.41
C PRO A 168 -3.73 -12.72 1.32
N ASP A 169 -4.44 -12.76 2.45
CA ASP A 169 -5.91 -12.68 2.49
C ASP A 169 -6.45 -11.30 2.14
N ASN A 170 -5.59 -10.28 2.09
CA ASN A 170 -5.92 -8.94 1.60
C ASN A 170 -5.68 -8.76 0.10
N TYR A 171 -5.38 -9.83 -0.63
CA TYR A 171 -5.04 -9.78 -2.06
C TYR A 171 -5.61 -10.94 -2.86
N PHE A 172 -5.70 -10.77 -4.17
CA PHE A 172 -5.85 -11.82 -5.16
C PHE A 172 -5.05 -11.49 -6.43
N PHE A 173 -4.83 -12.47 -7.31
CA PHE A 173 -4.28 -12.20 -8.63
C PHE A 173 -5.36 -11.66 -9.56
N GLU A 174 -5.20 -10.40 -9.96
CA GLU A 174 -6.14 -9.68 -10.81
C GLU A 174 -5.48 -9.31 -12.13
N TYR A 175 -6.22 -9.40 -13.24
CA TYR A 175 -5.73 -8.96 -14.53
C TYR A 175 -5.35 -7.47 -14.47
N GLY A 176 -4.13 -7.12 -14.88
CA GLY A 176 -3.58 -5.78 -14.69
C GLY A 176 -4.49 -4.64 -15.17
N PRO A 177 -4.98 -4.67 -16.42
CA PRO A 177 -5.91 -3.67 -16.92
C PRO A 177 -7.20 -3.50 -16.09
N ASP A 178 -7.76 -4.59 -15.55
CA ASP A 178 -8.94 -4.52 -14.69
C ASP A 178 -8.61 -3.83 -13.37
N ASN A 179 -7.51 -4.23 -12.72
CA ASN A 179 -7.03 -3.60 -11.49
C ASN A 179 -6.79 -2.10 -11.68
N TRP A 180 -6.13 -1.71 -12.77
CA TRP A 180 -5.87 -0.29 -13.07
C TRP A 180 -7.16 0.49 -13.34
N SER A 181 -8.11 -0.12 -14.06
CA SER A 181 -9.43 0.47 -14.31
C SER A 181 -10.22 0.65 -13.02
N ASN A 182 -10.18 -0.34 -12.13
CA ASN A 182 -10.83 -0.29 -10.82
C ASN A 182 -10.20 0.79 -9.93
N GLY A 183 -8.87 0.86 -9.86
CA GLY A 183 -8.16 1.94 -9.19
C GLY A 183 -8.45 3.32 -9.75
N GLY A 184 -8.67 3.45 -11.07
CA GLY A 184 -9.07 4.72 -11.69
C GLY A 184 -10.51 5.16 -11.38
N LYS A 185 -11.40 4.23 -11.00
CA LYS A 185 -12.78 4.51 -10.57
C LYS A 185 -12.88 4.81 -9.08
N GLN A 186 -11.84 4.49 -8.31
CA GLN A 186 -11.71 4.76 -6.88
C GLN A 186 -11.90 6.26 -6.62
N ARG A 187 -12.91 6.62 -5.82
CA ARG A 187 -13.15 8.02 -5.41
C ARG A 187 -12.28 8.43 -4.22
N ASN A 188 -11.82 7.45 -3.47
CA ASN A 188 -10.91 7.68 -2.36
C ASN A 188 -9.48 7.88 -2.86
N VAL A 189 -8.79 8.84 -2.27
CA VAL A 189 -7.36 9.05 -2.44
C VAL A 189 -6.73 9.05 -1.06
N TYR A 190 -5.44 8.70 -0.96
CA TYR A 190 -4.75 8.64 0.34
C TYR A 190 -4.89 9.94 1.14
N THR A 191 -4.97 11.10 0.45
CA THR A 191 -5.14 12.43 1.05
C THR A 191 -6.52 12.69 1.68
N ASN A 192 -7.51 11.81 1.47
CA ASN A 192 -8.81 11.87 2.14
C ASN A 192 -8.71 11.52 3.64
N ALA A 193 -7.62 10.85 4.06
CA ALA A 193 -7.33 10.66 5.47
C ALA A 193 -6.65 11.92 6.05
N ASP A 194 -7.20 12.47 7.12
CA ASP A 194 -6.51 13.46 7.96
C ASP A 194 -5.90 12.75 9.17
N PRO A 195 -4.61 12.97 9.51
CA PRO A 195 -4.00 12.33 10.66
C PRO A 195 -4.72 12.74 11.95
N VAL A 196 -5.12 11.76 12.77
CA VAL A 196 -5.74 11.99 14.09
C VAL A 196 -4.80 11.57 15.22
N PRO A 197 -4.62 12.40 16.28
CA PRO A 197 -3.84 12.00 17.46
C PRO A 197 -4.43 10.78 18.18
N PRO A 198 -3.63 9.95 18.90
CA PRO A 198 -2.17 10.00 19.05
C PRO A 198 -1.41 9.26 17.93
N TRP A 199 -2.15 8.60 17.03
CA TRP A 199 -1.64 7.80 15.91
C TRP A 199 -1.78 8.57 14.61
N SER A 200 -1.26 9.80 14.60
CA SER A 200 -1.07 10.58 13.38
C SER A 200 -0.01 9.89 12.52
N ALA A 201 -0.36 8.73 11.95
CA ALA A 201 0.44 8.07 10.95
C ALA A 201 0.47 9.01 9.74
N ASP A 202 1.66 9.49 9.38
CA ASP A 202 1.88 10.38 8.26
C ASP A 202 1.13 9.82 7.05
N VAL A 203 0.16 10.60 6.56
CA VAL A 203 -0.61 10.22 5.38
C VAL A 203 0.37 10.09 4.21
N PRO A 204 0.43 8.94 3.51
CA PRO A 204 1.19 8.80 2.29
C PRO A 204 0.64 9.78 1.26
N GLY A 205 1.26 10.96 1.15
CA GLY A 205 1.24 11.74 -0.08
C GLY A 205 2.02 10.97 -1.14
N THR A 206 1.48 10.95 -2.36
CA THR A 206 2.04 10.30 -3.55
C THR A 206 3.46 10.77 -3.88
#